data_AF-A0A5D0JR25-F1
#
_entry.id   AF-A0A5D0JR25-F1
#
_cell.length_a   1.000
_cell.length_b   1.000
_cell.length_c   1.000
_cell.angle_alpha   90.00
_cell.angle_beta   90.00
_cell.angle_gamma   90.00
#
_symmetry.space_group_name_H-M   'P 1'
#
loop_
_entity.id
_entity.type
_entity.pdbx_description
1 polymer ?
#
loop_
_entity_poly.entity_id
_entity_poly.type
_entity_poly.pdbx_seq_one_letter_code
_entity_poly.pdbx_strand_id
1 'polypeptide(L)'
;SITQPEAIKTIHAKYFDAGADIIETNTFSGTTIAMADYQMEDLVYELNYESAKIAKEVAVEFTKKEPHKPRFVAGSIGPTNRTASMSPDVNDPGYRAVTFNELRIAYKQQVEALMDGGADILLVETVFDTLNAKA
;
A
#
# COMPACT_ATOMS: atom_id res chain seq x y z
N SER A 1 -8.07 -7.20 4.19
CA SER A 1 -9.18 -6.23 4.14
C SER A 1 -10.46 -6.82 3.58
N ILE A 2 -10.41 -7.70 2.57
CA ILE A 2 -11.60 -8.32 1.98
C ILE A 2 -12.17 -9.47 2.83
N THR A 3 -11.34 -10.45 3.20
CA THR A 3 -11.80 -11.69 3.85
C THR A 3 -12.00 -11.57 5.36
N GLN A 4 -11.24 -10.70 6.02
CA GLN A 4 -11.34 -10.41 7.46
C GLN A 4 -11.33 -8.88 7.71
N PRO A 5 -12.34 -8.13 7.24
CA PRO A 5 -12.39 -6.67 7.36
C PRO A 5 -12.40 -6.20 8.82
N GLU A 6 -13.15 -6.89 9.68
CA GLU A 6 -13.28 -6.52 11.10
C GLU A 6 -11.98 -6.64 11.89
N ALA A 7 -11.14 -7.63 11.54
CA ALA A 7 -9.82 -7.77 12.15
C ALA A 7 -8.93 -6.56 11.80
N ILE A 8 -8.96 -6.11 10.55
CA ILE A 8 -8.21 -4.94 10.09
C ILE A 8 -8.74 -3.65 10.71
N LYS A 9 -10.06 -3.45 10.76
CA LYS A 9 -10.71 -2.33 11.48
C LYS A 9 -10.26 -2.26 12.93
N THR A 10 -10.28 -3.40 13.62
CA THR A 10 -9.89 -3.51 15.03
C THR A 10 -8.43 -3.11 15.24
N ILE A 11 -7.53 -3.52 14.34
CA ILE A 11 -6.10 -3.14 14.42
C ILE A 11 -5.93 -1.63 14.26
N HIS A 12 -6.56 -1.02 13.25
CA HIS A 12 -6.51 0.44 13.05
C HIS A 12 -7.06 1.21 14.26
N ALA A 13 -8.20 0.79 14.80
CA ALA A 13 -8.79 1.41 15.98
C ALA A 13 -7.84 1.35 17.18
N LYS A 14 -7.18 0.20 17.42
CA LYS A 14 -6.20 0.04 18.50
C LYS A 14 -5.02 0.99 18.38
N TYR A 15 -4.53 1.28 17.16
CA TYR A 15 -3.46 2.25 16.97
C TYR A 15 -3.92 3.68 17.31
N PHE A 16 -5.15 4.06 16.93
CA PHE A 16 -5.70 5.35 17.32
C PHE A 16 -5.99 5.45 18.82
N ASP A 17 -6.49 4.39 19.44
CA ASP A 17 -6.66 4.30 20.91
C ASP A 17 -5.31 4.43 21.63
N ALA A 18 -4.23 3.89 21.05
CA ALA A 18 -2.86 4.04 21.57
C ALA A 18 -2.27 5.44 21.32
N GLY A 19 -2.98 6.32 20.60
CA GLY A 19 -2.62 7.73 20.44
C GLY A 19 -2.04 8.10 19.07
N ALA A 20 -1.99 7.18 18.10
CA ALA A 20 -1.53 7.51 16.75
C ALA A 20 -2.38 8.62 16.10
N ASP A 21 -1.74 9.48 15.31
CA ASP A 21 -2.41 10.50 14.48
C ASP A 21 -2.60 10.02 13.03
N ILE A 22 -1.71 9.14 12.58
CA ILE A 22 -1.67 8.58 11.24
C ILE A 22 -1.58 7.06 11.37
N ILE A 23 -2.36 6.35 10.56
CA ILE A 23 -2.24 4.90 10.36
C ILE A 23 -1.94 4.60 8.90
N GLU A 24 -1.26 3.51 8.66
CA GLU A 24 -1.03 2.99 7.32
C GLU A 24 -2.16 2.04 6.92
N THR A 25 -2.48 2.02 5.63
CA THR A 25 -3.34 1.01 5.04
C THR A 25 -2.65 -0.36 5.00
N ASN A 26 -3.42 -1.44 5.07
CA ASN A 26 -2.88 -2.79 4.87
C ASN A 26 -2.66 -3.09 3.37
N THR A 27 -1.66 -2.46 2.76
CA THR A 27 -1.44 -2.46 1.29
C THR A 27 0.00 -2.57 0.86
N PHE A 28 0.92 -2.91 1.77
CA PHE A 28 2.36 -2.99 1.47
C PHE A 28 2.70 -3.77 0.19
N SER A 29 2.04 -4.92 -0.02
CA SER A 29 2.23 -5.79 -1.20
C SER A 29 1.17 -5.60 -2.29
N GLY A 30 0.39 -4.53 -2.25
CA GLY A 30 -0.77 -4.29 -3.10
C GLY A 30 -0.45 -3.90 -4.54
N THR A 31 0.48 -4.58 -5.21
CA THR A 31 0.82 -4.37 -6.63
C THR A 31 0.65 -5.66 -7.41
N THR A 32 0.44 -5.58 -8.72
CA THR A 32 0.36 -6.77 -9.60
C THR A 32 1.65 -7.57 -9.56
N ILE A 33 2.81 -6.91 -9.42
CA ILE A 33 4.12 -7.57 -9.33
C ILE A 33 4.22 -8.44 -8.08
N ALA A 34 3.84 -7.93 -6.91
CA ALA A 34 3.92 -8.68 -5.66
C ALA A 34 2.79 -9.71 -5.51
N MET A 35 1.59 -9.41 -6.01
CA MET A 35 0.44 -10.32 -5.94
C MET A 35 0.52 -11.49 -6.94
N ALA A 36 1.42 -11.43 -7.93
CA ALA A 36 1.69 -12.52 -8.86
C ALA A 36 2.21 -13.79 -8.16
N ASP A 37 2.95 -13.67 -7.06
CA ASP A 37 3.40 -14.82 -6.25
C ASP A 37 2.21 -15.61 -5.66
N TYR A 38 1.04 -14.98 -5.58
CA TYR A 38 -0.21 -15.55 -5.06
C TYR A 38 -1.27 -15.78 -6.14
N GLN A 39 -1.00 -15.46 -7.42
CA GLN A 39 -1.97 -15.50 -8.53
C GLN A 39 -3.20 -14.63 -8.28
N MET A 40 -2.99 -13.42 -7.76
CA MET A 40 -4.03 -12.47 -7.34
C MET A 40 -3.89 -11.09 -7.99
N GLU A 41 -3.24 -11.00 -9.14
CA GLU A 41 -3.02 -9.74 -9.87
C GLU A 41 -4.33 -9.00 -10.16
N ASP A 42 -5.38 -9.74 -10.52
CA ASP A 42 -6.70 -9.19 -10.83
C ASP A 42 -7.40 -8.55 -9.61
N LEU A 43 -6.99 -8.89 -8.39
CA LEU A 43 -7.56 -8.38 -7.14
C LEU A 43 -6.87 -7.12 -6.63
N VAL A 44 -5.78 -6.67 -7.26
CA VAL A 44 -4.96 -5.56 -6.78
C VAL A 44 -5.79 -4.30 -6.53
N TYR A 45 -6.68 -3.94 -7.46
CA TYR A 45 -7.51 -2.76 -7.28
C TYR A 45 -8.42 -2.89 -6.05
N GLU A 46 -9.19 -3.99 -5.97
CA GLU A 46 -10.14 -4.23 -4.88
C GLU A 46 -9.45 -4.31 -3.51
N LEU A 47 -8.29 -4.97 -3.44
CA LEU A 47 -7.51 -5.10 -2.21
C LEU A 47 -7.08 -3.74 -1.66
N ASN A 48 -6.56 -2.86 -2.53
CA ASN A 48 -6.11 -1.53 -2.12
C ASN A 48 -7.27 -0.61 -1.77
N TYR A 49 -8.32 -0.62 -2.59
CA TYR A 49 -9.52 0.19 -2.37
C TYR A 49 -10.18 -0.16 -1.04
N GLU A 50 -10.46 -1.44 -0.78
CA GLU A 50 -11.10 -1.86 0.47
C GLU A 50 -10.19 -1.64 1.68
N SER A 51 -8.86 -1.82 1.55
CA SER A 51 -7.91 -1.47 2.62
C SER A 51 -7.94 0.01 2.98
N ALA A 52 -7.91 0.90 1.98
CA ALA A 52 -7.95 2.35 2.20
C ALA A 52 -9.28 2.80 2.78
N LYS A 53 -10.39 2.31 2.23
CA LYS A 53 -11.74 2.61 2.69
C LYS A 53 -11.94 2.21 4.16
N ILE A 54 -11.54 1.00 4.54
CA ILE A 54 -11.64 0.53 5.92
C ILE A 54 -10.82 1.40 6.87
N ALA A 55 -9.58 1.74 6.53
CA ALA A 55 -8.76 2.62 7.35
C ALA A 55 -9.40 4.01 7.48
N LYS A 56 -9.97 4.54 6.38
CA LYS A 56 -10.63 5.85 6.34
C LYS A 56 -11.90 5.91 7.17
N GLU A 57 -12.72 4.86 7.13
CA GLU A 57 -13.90 4.71 7.99
C GLU A 57 -13.51 4.85 9.47
N VAL A 58 -12.50 4.11 9.92
CA VAL A 58 -12.02 4.14 11.30
C VAL A 58 -11.45 5.53 11.65
N ALA A 59 -10.64 6.13 10.77
CA ALA A 59 -10.08 7.47 10.98
C ALA A 59 -11.18 8.54 11.13
N VAL A 60 -12.22 8.48 10.31
CA VAL A 60 -13.37 9.40 10.38
C VAL A 60 -14.15 9.20 11.69
N GLU A 61 -14.36 7.97 12.14
CA GLU A 61 -15.02 7.69 13.42
C GLU A 61 -14.27 8.27 14.61
N PHE A 62 -12.95 8.07 14.66
CA PHE A 62 -12.11 8.62 15.73
C PHE A 62 -12.04 10.15 15.68
N THR A 63 -11.91 10.73 14.49
CA THR A 63 -11.95 12.18 14.29
C THR A 63 -13.26 12.78 14.78
N LYS A 64 -14.40 12.13 14.52
CA LYS A 64 -15.71 12.58 15.03
C LYS A 64 -15.78 12.55 16.56
N LYS A 65 -15.15 11.57 17.22
CA LYS A 65 -15.10 11.46 18.68
C LYS A 65 -14.24 12.55 19.32
N GLU A 66 -13.11 12.90 18.71
CA GLU A 66 -12.22 13.98 19.18
C GLU A 66 -11.87 14.93 18.03
N PRO A 67 -12.75 15.90 17.71
CA PRO A 67 -12.59 16.78 16.54
C PRO A 67 -11.34 17.66 16.55
N HIS A 68 -10.74 17.88 17.72
CA HIS A 68 -9.51 18.65 17.88
C HIS A 68 -8.24 17.88 17.48
N LYS A 69 -8.37 16.56 17.24
CA LYS A 69 -7.28 15.66 16.84
C LYS A 69 -7.71 14.87 15.59
N PRO A 70 -7.65 15.46 14.38
CA PRO A 70 -8.00 14.74 13.15
C PRO A 70 -7.05 13.55 12.92
N ARG A 71 -7.60 12.43 12.46
CA ARG A 71 -6.86 11.22 12.11
C ARG A 71 -6.68 11.14 10.60
N PHE A 72 -5.51 10.72 10.17
CA PHE A 72 -5.16 10.60 8.76
C PHE A 72 -4.81 9.16 8.39
N VAL A 73 -5.00 8.84 7.13
CA VAL A 73 -4.68 7.53 6.55
C VAL A 73 -3.56 7.70 5.52
N ALA A 74 -2.47 6.96 5.72
CA ALA A 74 -1.38 6.83 4.76
C ALA A 74 -1.59 5.56 3.92
N GLY A 75 -1.77 5.73 2.61
CA GLY A 75 -1.73 4.66 1.64
C GLY A 75 -0.33 4.07 1.54
N SER A 76 -0.11 2.92 2.16
CA SER A 76 1.16 2.18 2.17
C SER A 76 1.47 1.64 0.77
N ILE A 77 2.65 2.02 0.24
CA ILE A 77 3.17 1.58 -1.07
C ILE A 77 4.55 0.98 -0.82
N GLY A 78 4.61 -0.35 -0.78
CA GLY A 78 5.85 -1.09 -0.59
C GLY A 78 6.69 -1.20 -1.86
N PRO A 79 7.92 -1.72 -1.75
CA PRO A 79 8.91 -1.69 -2.83
C PRO A 79 8.77 -2.83 -3.86
N THR A 80 7.74 -3.67 -3.74
CA THR A 80 7.57 -4.97 -4.43
C THR A 80 8.64 -6.02 -4.04
N ASN A 81 8.54 -7.23 -4.60
CA ASN A 81 9.54 -8.31 -4.48
C ASN A 81 10.60 -8.29 -5.60
N ARG A 82 10.58 -7.31 -6.52
CA ARG A 82 11.53 -7.20 -7.65
C ARG A 82 12.35 -5.92 -7.58
N THR A 83 13.57 -5.96 -8.10
CA THR A 83 14.48 -4.82 -8.22
C THR A 83 14.66 -4.42 -9.68
N ALA A 84 14.61 -3.12 -9.96
CA ALA A 84 14.90 -2.57 -11.29
C ALA A 84 16.35 -2.11 -11.44
N SER A 85 17.05 -1.79 -10.35
CA SER A 85 18.44 -1.32 -10.41
C SER A 85 19.47 -2.44 -10.39
N MET A 86 19.17 -3.59 -9.77
CA MET A 86 20.08 -4.71 -9.62
C MET A 86 19.65 -5.93 -10.43
N SER A 87 20.62 -6.69 -10.94
CA SER A 87 20.33 -8.01 -11.51
C SER A 87 20.16 -9.03 -10.38
N PRO A 88 19.13 -9.90 -10.43
CA PRO A 88 19.05 -11.06 -9.56
C PRO A 88 19.96 -12.23 -10.01
N ASP A 89 20.52 -12.18 -11.23
CA ASP A 89 21.45 -13.18 -11.72
C ASP A 89 22.90 -12.67 -11.60
N VAL A 90 23.67 -13.33 -10.73
CA VAL A 90 25.09 -12.99 -10.50
C VAL A 90 25.97 -13.20 -11.73
N ASN A 91 25.55 -14.04 -12.68
CA ASN A 91 26.30 -14.32 -13.90
C ASN A 91 25.93 -13.37 -15.05
N ASP A 92 24.80 -12.66 -14.95
CA ASP A 92 24.37 -11.66 -15.92
C ASP A 92 24.04 -10.33 -15.22
N PRO A 93 25.02 -9.42 -15.03
CA PRO A 93 24.78 -8.13 -14.40
C PRO A 93 23.87 -7.19 -15.20
N GLY A 94 23.63 -7.48 -16.49
CA GLY A 94 22.75 -6.72 -17.37
C GLY A 94 21.28 -7.11 -17.25
N TYR A 95 20.99 -8.33 -16.80
CA TYR A 95 19.63 -8.84 -16.66
C TYR A 95 18.80 -8.02 -15.65
N ARG A 96 17.50 -7.85 -15.94
CA ARG A 96 16.51 -7.20 -15.07
C ARG A 96 15.23 -8.03 -15.06
N ALA A 97 14.75 -8.38 -13.86
CA ALA A 97 13.51 -9.14 -13.68
C ALA A 97 12.24 -8.29 -13.78
N VAL A 98 12.39 -6.96 -13.84
CA VAL A 98 11.32 -6.00 -14.03
C VAL A 98 11.87 -4.74 -14.70
N THR A 99 11.04 -4.08 -15.50
CA THR A 99 11.33 -2.81 -16.14
C THR A 99 10.70 -1.65 -15.39
N PHE A 100 11.24 -0.44 -15.60
CA PHE A 100 10.66 0.79 -15.04
C PHE A 100 9.20 1.00 -15.44
N ASN A 101 8.84 0.69 -16.69
CA ASN A 101 7.46 0.84 -17.16
C ASN A 101 6.49 -0.15 -16.49
N GLU A 102 6.91 -1.38 -16.23
CA GLU A 102 6.09 -2.37 -15.52
C GLU A 102 5.84 -1.93 -14.08
N LEU A 103 6.88 -1.44 -13.38
CA LEU A 103 6.74 -0.86 -12.03
C LEU A 103 5.79 0.33 -12.02
N ARG A 104 5.97 1.30 -12.94
CA ARG A 104 5.09 2.46 -13.05
C ARG A 104 3.63 2.06 -13.25
N ILE A 105 3.36 1.08 -14.12
CA ILE A 105 1.99 0.58 -14.37
C ILE A 105 1.42 -0.06 -13.10
N ALA A 106 2.20 -0.92 -12.42
CA ALA A 106 1.77 -1.60 -11.20
C ALA A 106 1.50 -0.61 -10.05
N TYR A 107 2.40 0.34 -9.82
CA TYR A 107 2.24 1.39 -8.80
C TYR A 107 1.10 2.33 -9.12
N LYS A 108 0.91 2.72 -10.39
CA LYS A 108 -0.21 3.56 -10.79
C LYS A 108 -1.55 2.92 -10.43
N GLN A 109 -1.74 1.64 -10.74
CA GLN A 109 -2.98 0.93 -10.40
C GLN A 109 -3.23 0.88 -8.89
N GLN A 110 -2.18 0.63 -8.11
CA GLN A 110 -2.26 0.67 -6.65
C GLN A 110 -2.66 2.07 -6.14
N VAL A 111 -2.00 3.11 -6.64
CA VAL A 111 -2.23 4.50 -6.24
C VAL A 111 -3.64 4.96 -6.58
N GLU A 112 -4.14 4.63 -7.77
CA GLU A 112 -5.53 4.94 -8.17
C GLU A 112 -6.52 4.33 -7.18
N ALA A 113 -6.35 3.05 -6.82
CA ALA A 113 -7.21 2.38 -5.86
C ALA A 113 -7.12 2.96 -4.43
N LEU A 114 -5.91 3.33 -3.97
CA LEU A 114 -5.71 3.98 -2.67
C LEU A 114 -6.38 5.35 -2.60
N MET A 115 -6.27 6.14 -3.67
CA MET A 115 -6.91 7.45 -3.78
C MET A 115 -8.43 7.33 -3.78
N ASP A 116 -8.98 6.43 -4.60
CA ASP A 116 -10.43 6.21 -4.66
C ASP A 116 -10.98 5.64 -3.35
N GLY A 117 -10.17 4.86 -2.62
CA GLY A 117 -10.50 4.38 -1.27
C GLY A 117 -10.37 5.44 -0.17
N GLY A 118 -9.86 6.63 -0.47
CA GLY A 118 -9.86 7.78 0.43
C GLY A 118 -8.63 7.93 1.32
N ALA A 119 -7.47 7.40 0.91
CA ALA A 119 -6.19 7.70 1.57
C ALA A 119 -5.89 9.21 1.53
N ASP A 120 -5.36 9.76 2.63
CA ASP A 120 -5.02 11.19 2.74
C ASP A 120 -3.59 11.48 2.27
N ILE A 121 -2.71 10.50 2.43
CA ILE A 121 -1.28 10.58 2.12
C ILE A 121 -0.91 9.33 1.33
N LEU A 122 -0.05 9.46 0.32
CA LEU A 122 0.61 8.31 -0.30
C LEU A 122 1.99 8.15 0.32
N LEU A 123 2.26 6.98 0.88
CA LEU A 123 3.49 6.68 1.60
C LEU A 123 4.29 5.62 0.83
N VAL A 124 5.26 6.09 0.03
CA VAL A 124 6.29 5.23 -0.55
C VAL A 124 7.28 4.87 0.56
N GLU A 125 7.27 3.61 0.98
CA GLU A 125 8.00 3.15 2.16
C GLU A 125 8.95 1.99 1.85
N THR A 126 9.81 1.69 2.83
CA THR A 126 10.76 0.56 2.77
C THR A 126 11.54 0.53 1.44
N VAL A 127 11.97 1.70 0.98
CA VAL A 127 12.65 1.90 -0.32
C VAL A 127 14.04 1.25 -0.28
N PHE A 128 14.13 -0.01 -0.71
CA PHE A 128 15.41 -0.70 -0.88
C PHE A 128 16.04 -0.44 -2.25
N ASP A 129 15.22 -0.14 -3.26
CA ASP A 129 15.64 0.20 -4.62
C ASP A 129 15.08 1.57 -5.01
N THR A 130 15.96 2.55 -5.17
CA THR A 130 15.55 3.92 -5.53
C THR A 130 15.00 4.06 -6.94
N LEU A 131 15.29 3.11 -7.85
CA LEU A 131 14.69 3.12 -9.19
C LEU A 131 13.23 2.67 -9.14
N ASN A 132 12.86 1.78 -8.21
CA ASN A 132 11.48 1.42 -7.95
C ASN A 132 10.69 2.63 -7.44
N ALA A 133 11.22 3.34 -6.44
CA ALA A 133 10.55 4.52 -5.88
C ALA A 133 10.41 5.71 -6.87
N LYS A 134 11.22 5.74 -7.93
CA LYS A 134 11.11 6.74 -9.01
C LYS A 134 10.04 6.38 -10.05
N ALA A 135 9.66 5.11 -10.14
CA ALA A 135 8.71 4.60 -11.12
C ALA A 135 7.28 4.95 -10.74
#